data_AF-A0A066VA89-F1
#
_entry.id   AF-A0A066VA89-F1
#
_cell.length_a   1.000
_cell.length_b   1.000
_cell.length_c   1.000
_cell.angle_alpha   90.00
_cell.angle_beta   90.00
_cell.angle_gamma   90.00
#
_symmetry.space_group_name_H-M   'P 1'
#
loop_
_entity.id
_entity.type
_entity.pdbx_description
1 polymer ?
#
loop_
_entity_poly.entity_id
_entity_poly.type
_entity_poly.pdbx_seq_one_letter_code
_entity_poly.pdbx_strand_id
1 'polypeptide(L)' 'CSYCGRAFQRASALQRHCRSAHTKEKPYACEFCHEAFTRTDLLQRHITRYH' A
#
# COMPACT_ATOMS: atom_id res chain seq x y z
N CYS A 1 -1.99 11.68 -11.52
CA CYS A 1 -2.34 11.79 -10.09
C CYS A 1 -2.82 13.20 -9.88
N SER A 2 -4.04 13.40 -9.38
CA SER A 2 -4.60 14.74 -9.17
C SER A 2 -3.86 15.53 -8.09
N TYR A 3 -3.23 14.85 -7.13
CA TYR A 3 -2.49 15.50 -6.04
C TYR A 3 -1.10 16.03 -6.43
N CYS A 4 -0.39 15.36 -7.35
CA CYS A 4 1.01 15.68 -7.66
C CYS A 4 1.33 15.69 -9.17
N GLY A 5 0.33 15.64 -10.04
CA GLY A 5 0.49 15.68 -11.50
C GLY A 5 1.12 14.42 -12.14
N ARG A 6 1.64 13.47 -11.34
CA ARG A 6 2.37 12.31 -11.86
C ARG A 6 1.49 11.38 -12.71
N ALA A 7 1.94 11.08 -13.93
CA ALA A 7 1.22 10.19 -14.85
C ALA A 7 1.51 8.71 -14.57
N PHE A 8 0.52 7.86 -14.78
CA PHE A 8 0.64 6.40 -14.62
C PHE A 8 -0.06 5.71 -15.78
N GLN A 9 0.56 4.65 -16.31
CA GLN A 9 0.03 3.86 -17.42
C GLN A 9 -1.18 2.99 -17.05
N ARG A 10 -1.38 2.73 -15.75
CA ARG A 10 -2.45 1.86 -15.24
C ARG A 10 -3.18 2.54 -14.08
N ALA A 11 -4.51 2.44 -14.07
CA ALA A 11 -5.34 2.96 -12.99
C ALA A 11 -4.97 2.35 -11.62
N SER A 12 -4.67 1.05 -11.57
CA SER A 12 -4.21 0.38 -10.35
C SER A 12 -2.89 0.93 -9.81
N ALA A 13 -1.97 1.33 -10.70
CA ALA A 13 -0.71 1.97 -10.32
C ALA A 13 -0.95 3.38 -9.77
N LEU A 14 -1.84 4.16 -10.38
CA LEU A 14 -2.27 5.47 -9.88
C LEU A 14 -2.92 5.34 -8.50
N GLN A 15 -3.87 4.43 -8.32
CA GLN A 15 -4.58 4.23 -7.06
C GLN A 15 -3.62 3.79 -5.94
N ARG A 16 -2.71 2.86 -6.23
CA ARG A 16 -1.66 2.44 -5.28
C ARG A 16 -0.78 3.62 -4.89
N HIS A 17 -0.36 4.42 -5.86
CA HIS A 17 0.42 5.63 -5.61
C HIS A 17 -0.33 6.59 -4.68
N CYS A 18 -1.58 6.93 -5.00
CA CYS A 18 -2.41 7.81 -4.18
C CYS A 18 -2.54 7.30 -2.74
N ARG A 19 -2.80 6.00 -2.56
CA ARG A 19 -2.86 5.37 -1.23
C ARG A 19 -1.55 5.53 -0.44
N SER A 20 -0.43 5.23 -1.08
CA SER A 20 0.89 5.28 -0.42
C SER A 20 1.42 6.70 -0.17
N ALA A 21 1.11 7.65 -1.05
CA ALA A 21 1.78 8.95 -1.08
C ALA A 21 0.92 10.11 -0.55
N HIS A 22 -0.41 9.97 -0.60
CA HIS A 22 -1.33 11.08 -0.30
C HIS A 22 -2.32 10.74 0.80
N THR A 23 -3.01 9.59 0.74
CA THR A 23 -4.04 9.25 1.74
C THR A 23 -3.48 8.55 2.98
N LYS A 24 -2.27 7.98 2.89
CA LYS A 24 -1.63 7.17 3.95
C LYS A 24 -2.50 6.00 4.43
N GLU A 25 -3.48 5.59 3.62
CA GLU A 25 -4.36 4.47 3.93
C GLU A 25 -3.58 3.15 3.90
N LYS A 26 -3.71 2.39 4.99
CA LYS A 26 -3.07 1.09 5.17
C LYS A 26 -4.13 0.05 5.56
N PRO A 27 -4.91 -0.44 4.57
CA PRO A 27 -6.04 -1.33 4.86
C PRO A 27 -5.62 -2.76 5.23
N TYR A 28 -4.34 -3.11 5.08
CA TYR A 28 -3.87 -4.48 5.30
C TYR A 28 -3.08 -4.54 6.60
N ALA A 29 -3.72 -4.99 7.68
CA ALA A 29 -3.06 -5.18 8.97
C ALA A 29 -2.53 -6.61 9.11
N CYS A 30 -1.36 -6.75 9.73
CA CYS A 30 -0.85 -8.05 10.18
C CYS A 30 -1.70 -8.58 11.33
N GLU A 31 -2.09 -9.85 11.26
CA GLU A 31 -2.88 -10.47 12.34
C GLU A 31 -2.06 -10.73 13.61
N PHE A 32 -0.73 -10.90 13.48
CA PHE A 32 0.16 -11.23 14.58
C PHE A 32 0.66 -10.00 15.35
N CYS A 33 0.96 -8.90 14.65
CA CYS A 33 1.56 -7.70 15.26
C CYS A 33 0.78 -6.41 14.99
N HIS A 34 -0.34 -6.48 14.26
CA HIS A 34 -1.20 -5.35 13.91
C HIS A 34 -0.52 -4.22 13.12
N GLU A 35 0.67 -4.46 12.58
CA GLU A 35 1.33 -3.51 11.69
C GLU A 35 0.55 -3.40 10.38
N ALA A 36 0.26 -2.16 9.96
CA ALA A 36 -0.56 -1.87 8.79
C ALA A 36 0.28 -1.52 7.55
N PHE A 37 -0.11 -2.13 6.43
CA PHE A 37 0.53 -2.02 5.13
C PHE A 37 -0.43 -1.43 4.09
N THR A 38 0.14 -0.72 3.11
CA THR A 38 -0.62 -0.11 2.00
C THR A 38 -0.96 -1.12 0.91
N ARG A 39 -0.35 -2.31 0.92
CA ARG A 39 -0.48 -3.35 -0.11
C ARG A 39 -0.43 -4.75 0.50
N THR A 40 -1.14 -5.68 -0.14
CA THR A 40 -1.16 -7.10 0.24
C THR A 40 0.21 -7.76 0.12
N ASP A 41 0.97 -7.49 -0.96
CA ASP A 41 2.28 -8.10 -1.15
C ASP A 41 3.32 -7.67 -0.09
N LEU A 42 3.16 -6.46 0.46
CA LEU A 42 3.99 -6.00 1.57
C LEU A 42 3.64 -6.72 2.87
N LEU A 43 2.34 -6.90 3.15
CA LEU A 43 1.87 -7.68 4.29
C LEU A 43 2.34 -9.13 4.20
N GLN A 44 2.17 -9.79 3.04
CA GLN A 44 2.58 -11.18 2.86
C GLN A 44 4.09 -11.36 3.08
N ARG A 45 4.90 -10.48 2.50
CA ARG A 45 6.35 -10.47 2.75
C ARG A 45 6.70 -10.24 4.22
N HIS A 46 5.94 -9.40 4.91
CA HIS A 46 6.13 -9.19 6.34
C HIS A 46 5.81 -10.46 7.13
N ILE A 47 4.64 -11.08 6.89
CA ILE A 47 4.26 -12.34 7.53
C ILE A 47 5.37 -13.37 7.30
N THR A 48 5.69 -13.73 6.06
CA THR A 48 6.69 -14.77 5.76
C THR A 48 8.08 -14.52 6.35
N ARG A 49 8.46 -13.26 6.59
CA ARG A 49 9.81 -12.92 7.11
C ARG A 49 9.86 -12.83 8.64
N TYR A 50 8.74 -12.55 9.28
CA TYR A 50 8.68 -12.23 10.72
C TYR A 50 7.78 -13.18 11.52
N HIS A 51 6.97 -14.01 10.85
CA HIS A 51 5.99 -14.94 11.42
C HIS A 51 5.98 -16.26 10.64
#